data_AF-A0A2N9J0L5-F1
#
_entry.id   AF-A0A2N9J0L5-F1
#
_cell.length_a   1.000
_cell.length_b   1.000
_cell.length_c   1.000
_cell.angle_alpha   90.00
_cell.angle_beta   90.00
_cell.angle_gamma   90.00
#
_symmetry.space_group_name_H-M   'P 1'
#
loop_
_entity.id
_entity.type
_entity.pdbx_description
1 polymer ?
#
loop_
_entity_poly.entity_id
_entity_poly.type
_entity_poly.pdbx_seq_one_letter_code
_entity_poly.pdbx_strand_id
1 'polypeptide(L)'
;MTTSSASSSTISAPLNSSSPTPGLINLHHVITIKLNRDNYLLWKAQLIPYLRGQHLLGYVDGTTPPPPQMISQTSESGETSLLPNLAYAK
;
A
#
# COMPACT_ATOMS: atom_id res chain seq x y z
N MET A 1 46.70 31.75 13.35
CA MET A 1 46.37 30.94 12.16
C MET A 1 44.90 30.56 12.25
N THR A 2 44.15 30.81 11.18
CA THR A 2 42.69 30.70 11.02
C THR A 2 42.23 29.29 10.62
N THR A 3 41.04 28.92 11.12
CA THR A 3 39.96 28.09 10.52
C THR A 3 40.30 26.62 10.16
N SER A 4 39.41 25.63 10.25
CA SER A 4 38.04 25.62 9.76
C SER A 4 37.21 24.49 10.38
N SER A 5 35.92 24.78 10.53
CA SER A 5 34.85 23.84 10.84
C SER A 5 34.60 22.90 9.65
N ALA A 6 34.37 21.62 9.90
CA ALA A 6 34.02 20.64 8.87
C ALA A 6 32.49 20.45 8.83
N SER A 7 31.85 21.04 7.83
CA SER A 7 30.43 20.81 7.53
C SER A 7 30.28 19.49 6.79
N SER A 8 29.62 18.50 7.40
CA SER A 8 29.24 17.27 6.71
C SER A 8 27.90 17.48 6.00
N SER A 9 27.94 17.54 4.68
CA SER A 9 26.73 17.56 3.84
C SER A 9 26.27 16.11 3.59
N THR A 10 25.18 15.70 4.22
CA THR A 10 24.51 14.43 3.90
C THR A 10 23.71 14.63 2.61
N ILE A 11 24.17 13.98 1.54
CA ILE A 11 23.52 13.94 0.24
C ILE A 11 22.31 13.00 0.34
N SER A 12 21.11 13.55 0.43
CA SER A 12 19.86 12.78 0.41
C SER A 12 19.61 12.25 -1.01
N ALA A 13 19.90 10.97 -1.24
CA ALA A 13 19.57 10.33 -2.51
C ALA A 13 18.04 10.22 -2.66
N PRO A 14 17.48 10.47 -3.86
CA PRO A 14 16.04 10.27 -4.10
C PRO A 14 15.71 8.78 -3.99
N LEU A 15 14.91 8.43 -2.99
CA LEU A 15 14.35 7.09 -2.82
C LEU A 15 13.26 6.88 -3.89
N ASN A 16 13.66 6.46 -5.08
CA ASN A 16 12.74 5.94 -6.08
C ASN A 16 12.27 4.54 -5.64
N SER A 17 11.41 4.50 -4.63
CA SER A 17 10.83 3.26 -4.09
C SER A 17 9.75 2.73 -5.04
N SER A 18 10.17 2.09 -6.13
CA SER A 18 9.28 1.20 -6.88
C SER A 18 9.09 -0.08 -6.05
N SER A 19 8.06 -0.10 -5.20
CA SER A 19 7.65 -1.33 -4.52
C SER A 19 7.24 -2.36 -5.59
N PRO A 20 7.80 -3.58 -5.60
CA PRO A 20 7.34 -4.61 -6.52
C PRO A 20 5.88 -4.88 -6.24
N THR A 21 5.02 -4.67 -7.24
CA THR A 21 3.62 -5.11 -7.17
C THR A 21 3.64 -6.62 -7.02
N PRO A 22 3.15 -7.19 -5.90
CA PRO A 22 3.03 -8.64 -5.80
C PRO A 22 2.11 -9.09 -6.92
N GLY A 23 2.62 -9.91 -7.84
CA GLY A 23 1.81 -10.49 -8.89
C GLY A 23 0.69 -11.29 -8.24
N LEU A 24 -0.56 -10.90 -8.50
CA LEU A 24 -1.70 -11.69 -8.05
C LEU A 24 -1.62 -13.03 -8.78
N ILE A 25 -1.40 -14.10 -8.02
CA ILE A 25 -1.58 -15.47 -8.50
C ILE A 25 -2.98 -15.56 -9.12
N ASN A 26 -3.07 -16.07 -10.36
CA ASN A 26 -4.32 -16.10 -11.10
C ASN A 26 -5.41 -16.81 -10.26
N LEU A 27 -6.45 -16.07 -9.88
CA LEU A 27 -7.55 -16.54 -9.02
C LEU A 27 -8.20 -17.82 -9.55
N HIS A 28 -8.18 -18.02 -10.88
CA HIS A 28 -8.67 -19.24 -11.53
C HIS A 28 -7.93 -20.51 -11.11
N HIS A 29 -6.68 -20.43 -10.70
CA HIS A 29 -5.91 -21.58 -10.22
C HIS A 29 -6.17 -21.89 -8.74
N VAL A 30 -6.71 -20.93 -7.99
CA VAL A 30 -6.89 -21.08 -6.52
C VAL A 30 -8.34 -21.36 -6.16
N ILE A 31 -9.28 -20.78 -6.90
CA ILE A 31 -10.72 -20.93 -6.66
C ILE A 31 -11.28 -21.77 -7.79
N THR A 32 -11.44 -23.07 -7.53
CA THR A 32 -12.00 -24.02 -8.50
C THR A 32 -13.52 -24.02 -8.53
N ILE A 33 -14.16 -23.35 -7.57
CA ILE A 33 -15.61 -23.32 -7.40
C ILE A 33 -16.14 -21.93 -7.74
N LYS A 34 -17.07 -21.85 -8.69
CA LYS A 34 -17.77 -20.60 -8.99
C LYS A 34 -18.87 -20.36 -7.95
N LEU A 35 -18.94 -19.15 -7.40
CA LEU A 35 -19.98 -18.77 -6.45
C LEU A 35 -21.38 -19.00 -7.06
N ASN A 36 -22.22 -19.72 -6.34
CA ASN A 36 -23.62 -19.94 -6.62
C ASN A 36 -24.42 -19.94 -5.30
N ARG A 37 -25.75 -19.89 -5.41
CA ARG A 37 -26.65 -19.72 -4.25
C ARG A 37 -26.47 -20.81 -3.18
N ASP A 38 -26.13 -22.02 -3.60
CA ASP A 38 -26.04 -23.20 -2.73
C ASP A 38 -24.62 -23.48 -2.21
N ASN A 39 -23.60 -22.74 -2.66
CA ASN A 39 -22.19 -23.08 -2.39
C ASN A 39 -21.39 -21.97 -1.69
N TYR A 40 -22.05 -20.94 -1.15
CA TYR A 40 -21.39 -19.81 -0.52
C TYR A 40 -20.34 -20.21 0.53
N LEU A 41 -20.67 -21.14 1.43
CA LEU A 41 -19.75 -21.55 2.50
C LEU A 41 -18.46 -22.19 1.94
N LEU A 42 -18.61 -23.04 0.93
CA LEU A 42 -17.48 -23.73 0.30
C LEU A 42 -16.64 -22.77 -0.55
N TRP A 43 -17.29 -21.89 -1.30
CA TRP A 43 -16.63 -20.81 -2.04
C TRP A 43 -15.84 -19.89 -1.10
N LYS A 44 -16.45 -19.49 0.02
CA LYS A 44 -15.81 -18.64 1.03
C LYS A 44 -14.60 -19.33 1.66
N ALA A 45 -14.69 -20.63 1.95
CA ALA A 45 -13.59 -21.41 2.51
C ALA A 45 -12.36 -21.46 1.58
N GLN A 46 -12.56 -21.42 0.25
CA GLN A 46 -11.45 -21.34 -0.72
C GLN A 46 -10.92 -19.92 -0.89
N LEU A 47 -11.79 -18.91 -0.88
CA LEU A 47 -11.41 -17.52 -1.11
C LEU A 47 -10.68 -16.88 0.10
N ILE A 48 -11.13 -17.13 1.32
CA ILE A 48 -10.61 -16.46 2.54
C ILE A 48 -9.09 -16.70 2.73
N PRO A 49 -8.56 -17.94 2.63
CA PRO A 49 -7.13 -18.18 2.79
C PRO A 49 -6.27 -17.46 1.74
N TYR A 50 -6.77 -17.40 0.50
CA TYR A 50 -6.11 -16.67 -0.59
C TYR A 50 -6.04 -15.17 -0.28
N LEU A 51 -7.17 -14.55 0.06
CA LEU A 51 -7.23 -13.12 0.38
C LEU A 51 -6.35 -12.79 1.59
N ARG A 52 -6.31 -13.68 2.58
CA ARG A 52 -5.45 -13.51 3.76
C ARG A 52 -3.96 -13.57 3.39
N GLY A 53 -3.55 -14.53 2.55
CA GLY A 53 -2.17 -14.64 2.06
C GLY A 53 -1.71 -13.41 1.27
N GLN A 54 -2.63 -12.79 0.53
CA GLN A 54 -2.35 -11.57 -0.25
C GLN A 54 -2.56 -10.27 0.54
N HIS A 55 -2.90 -10.34 1.83
CA HIS A 55 -3.28 -9.16 2.65
C HIS A 55 -4.45 -8.36 2.08
N LEU A 56 -5.31 -8.99 1.29
CA LEU A 56 -6.46 -8.38 0.62
C LEU A 56 -7.75 -8.49 1.43
N LEU A 57 -7.81 -9.39 2.40
CA LEU A 57 -9.04 -9.68 3.16
C LEU A 57 -9.62 -8.44 3.83
N GLY A 58 -8.76 -7.57 4.40
CA GLY A 58 -9.24 -6.36 5.07
C GLY A 58 -9.89 -5.34 4.14
N TYR A 59 -9.60 -5.38 2.83
CA TYR A 59 -10.32 -4.56 1.84
C TYR A 59 -11.70 -5.13 1.53
N VAL A 60 -11.90 -6.44 1.67
CA VAL A 60 -13.20 -7.11 1.45
C VAL A 60 -14.10 -6.97 2.66
N ASP A 61 -13.54 -7.15 3.87
CA ASP A 61 -14.28 -7.02 5.13
C ASP A 61 -14.41 -5.55 5.59
N GLY A 62 -13.77 -4.61 4.90
CA GLY A 62 -13.83 -3.17 5.19
C GLY A 62 -12.99 -2.73 6.40
N THR A 63 -12.20 -3.63 6.99
CA THR A 63 -11.30 -3.29 8.10
C THR A 63 -10.11 -2.45 7.65
N THR A 64 -9.74 -2.52 6.36
CA THR A 64 -8.68 -1.71 5.78
C THR A 64 -9.29 -0.48 5.11
N PRO A 65 -9.16 0.72 5.70
CA PRO A 65 -9.68 1.94 5.09
C PRO A 65 -8.89 2.28 3.81
N PRO A 66 -9.53 2.97 2.86
CA PRO A 66 -8.81 3.51 1.71
C PRO A 66 -7.77 4.53 2.19
N PRO A 67 -6.65 4.68 1.47
CA PRO A 67 -5.69 5.73 1.77
C PRO A 67 -6.36 7.11 1.70
N PRO A 68 -5.93 8.08 2.52
CA PRO A 68 -6.52 9.43 2.52
C PRO A 68 -6.27 10.14 1.20
N GLN A 69 -7.20 10.98 0.74
CA GLN A 69 -7.08 11.72 -0.53
C GLN A 69 -6.00 12.81 -0.49
N MET A 70 -5.76 13.39 0.68
CA MET A 70 -4.79 14.47 0.89
C MET A 70 -3.86 14.11 2.04
N ILE A 71 -2.59 14.43 1.90
CA ILE A 71 -1.55 14.28 2.93
C ILE A 71 -0.98 15.65 3.28
N SER A 72 -0.75 15.90 4.58
CA SER A 72 -0.10 17.12 5.05
C SER A 72 1.41 16.93 4.96
N GLN A 73 2.09 17.81 4.23
CA GLN A 73 3.55 17.86 4.18
C GLN A 73 4.00 19.15 4.87
N THR A 74 4.71 19.02 5.99
CA THR A 74 5.37 20.16 6.64
C THR A 74 6.74 20.34 6.03
N SER A 75 6.94 21.45 5.33
CA SER A 75 8.27 21.86 4.88
C SER A 75 9.12 22.33 6.06
N GLU A 76 10.43 22.27 5.90
CA GLU A 76 11.44 22.69 6.88
C GLU A 76 11.35 24.17 7.31
N SER A 77 10.54 24.97 6.61
CA SER A 77 10.15 26.35 6.97
C SER A 77 8.95 26.44 7.93
N GLY A 78 8.34 25.32 8.34
CA GLY A 78 7.15 25.28 9.20
C GLY A 78 5.82 25.49 8.46
N GLU A 79 5.85 25.59 7.12
CA GLU A 79 4.65 25.74 6.31
C GLU A 79 4.01 24.36 6.02
N THR A 80 2.72 24.20 6.34
CA THR A 80 1.99 22.94 6.18
C THR A 80 1.18 23.00 4.88
N SER A 81 1.58 22.25 3.85
CA SER A 81 0.85 22.18 2.58
C SER A 81 0.04 20.88 2.48
N LEU A 82 -1.18 20.96 1.95
CA LEU A 82 -2.01 19.79 1.66
C LEU A 82 -1.77 19.32 0.23
N LEU A 83 -1.16 18.15 0.08
CA LEU A 83 -0.84 17.55 -1.22
C LEU A 83 -1.77 16.37 -1.53
N PRO A 84 -2.18 16.17 -2.80
CA PRO A 84 -2.91 14.97 -3.21
C PRO A 84 -2.10 13.69 -2.95
N ASN A 85 -2.74 12.67 -2.39
CA ASN A 85 -2.11 11.37 -2.15
C ASN A 85 -2.10 10.53 -3.43
N LEU A 86 -0.92 10.29 -3.98
CA LEU A 86 -0.76 9.42 -5.15
C LEU A 86 -1.22 7.97 -4.90
N ALA A 87 -1.22 7.50 -3.65
CA ALA A 87 -1.72 6.17 -3.30
C ALA A 87 -3.26 6.06 -3.36
N TYR A 88 -3.99 7.17 -3.45
CA TYR A 88 -5.45 7.17 -3.60
C TYR A 88 -5.92 6.81 -5.01
N ALA A 89 -5.16 7.16 -6.05
CA ALA A 89 -5.61 7.11 -7.44
C ALA A 89 -5.32 5.77 -8.17
N LYS A 90 -5.27 4.66 -7.44
CA LYS A 90 -4.86 3.35 -7.98
C LYS A 90 -5.91 2.71 -8.88
#